data_AF-A0A8T4R6P9-F1
#
_entry.id   AF-A0A8T4R6P9-F1
#
_cell.length_a   1.000
_cell.length_b   1.000
_cell.length_c   1.000
_cell.angle_alpha   90.00
_cell.angle_beta   90.00
_cell.angle_gamma   90.00
#
_symmetry.space_group_name_H-M   'P 1'
#
loop_
_entity.id
_entity.type
_entity.pdbx_description
1 polymer ?
#
loop_
_entity_poly.entity_id
_entity_poly.type
_entity_poly.pdbx_seq_one_letter_code
_entity_poly.pdbx_strand_id
1 'polypeptide(L)'
;ANNLHEGKIFIKETGRAPFRKDEYLSYNKRQFYDRILTPMRGMGLIDYDLFKKTYKVSDRFNKIMIKIGLMWLREMEKGVEKGKSK
;
A
#
# COMPACT_ATOMS: atom_id res chain seq x y z
N ALA A 1 9.03 12.27 4.43
CA ALA A 1 8.39 11.10 5.07
C ALA A 1 6.90 11.39 5.16
N ASN A 2 6.03 10.53 4.62
CA ASN A 2 4.59 10.82 4.55
C ASN A 2 3.93 10.67 5.93
N ASN A 3 3.20 11.70 6.36
CA ASN A 3 2.51 11.86 7.66
C ASN A 3 1.33 10.90 7.88
N LEU A 4 1.37 9.70 7.29
CA LEU A 4 0.30 8.71 7.36
C LEU A 4 0.19 8.08 8.76
N HIS A 5 1.30 8.06 9.50
CA HIS A 5 1.36 7.57 10.88
C HIS A 5 0.74 8.54 11.89
N GLU A 6 0.46 9.79 11.50
CA GLU A 6 -0.01 10.83 12.43
C GLU A 6 -1.53 11.03 12.40
N GLY A 7 -2.25 10.31 11.53
CA GLY A 7 -3.72 10.35 11.47
C GLY A 7 -4.30 11.62 10.88
N LYS A 8 -3.50 12.45 10.19
CA LYS A 8 -3.99 13.61 9.44
C LYS A 8 -4.20 13.26 7.98
N ILE A 9 -5.42 13.43 7.47
CA ILE A 9 -5.73 13.35 6.04
C ILE A 9 -6.36 14.69 5.61
N PHE A 10 -5.86 15.20 4.47
CA PHE A 10 -6.33 16.43 3.82
C PHE A 10 -7.70 16.25 3.16
N ILE A 11 -8.47 17.32 3.19
CA ILE A 11 -9.82 17.44 2.62
C ILE A 11 -9.75 17.20 1.11
N LYS A 12 -10.62 16.31 0.60
CA LYS A 12 -10.86 16.16 -0.82
C LYS A 12 -11.71 17.35 -1.26
N GLU A 13 -11.08 18.46 -1.68
CA GLU A 13 -11.80 19.53 -2.38
C GLU A 13 -12.23 18.98 -3.75
N THR A 14 -13.35 18.29 -3.80
CA THR A 14 -13.99 17.92 -5.06
C THR A 14 -15.45 18.30 -4.98
N GLY A 15 -15.73 19.52 -5.46
CA GLY A 15 -17.03 19.90 -5.98
C GLY A 15 -18.09 20.21 -4.93
N ARG A 16 -18.35 21.51 -4.77
CA ARG A 16 -19.51 22.12 -4.09
C ARG A 16 -20.80 21.32 -4.33
N ALA A 17 -21.17 20.46 -3.39
CA ALA A 17 -22.53 19.95 -3.24
C ALA A 17 -23.02 20.41 -1.86
N PRO A 18 -24.04 21.28 -1.76
CA PRO A 18 -24.43 21.95 -0.50
C PRO A 18 -24.96 21.00 0.59
N PHE A 19 -25.09 19.71 0.30
CA PHE A 19 -25.65 18.70 1.21
C PHE A 19 -24.72 17.53 1.52
N ARG A 20 -23.46 17.53 1.03
CA ARG A 20 -22.53 16.44 1.33
C ARG A 20 -21.69 16.84 2.54
N LYS A 21 -21.85 16.12 3.64
CA LYS A 21 -21.04 16.30 4.85
C LYS A 21 -19.58 16.01 4.50
N ASP A 22 -18.68 16.90 4.91
CA ASP A 22 -17.25 16.65 4.82
C ASP A 22 -16.91 15.36 5.59
N GLU A 23 -16.44 14.35 4.87
CA GLU A 23 -16.06 13.08 5.47
C GLU A 23 -14.61 13.14 5.93
N TYR A 24 -14.43 13.27 7.25
CA TYR A 24 -13.13 13.17 7.88
C TYR A 24 -12.75 11.69 8.01
N LEU A 25 -11.86 11.21 7.13
CA LEU A 25 -11.24 9.91 7.33
C LEU A 25 -10.16 10.04 8.41
N SER A 26 -10.55 9.95 9.68
CA SER A 26 -9.58 9.83 10.77
C SER A 26 -9.05 8.40 10.80
N TYR A 27 -7.74 8.25 10.63
CA TYR A 27 -7.13 6.93 10.60
C TYR A 27 -6.71 6.51 12.01
N ASN A 28 -7.41 5.52 12.58
CA ASN A 28 -7.06 4.98 13.90
C ASN A 28 -5.86 4.03 13.75
N LYS A 29 -4.74 4.36 14.43
CA LYS A 29 -3.52 3.54 14.44
C LYS A 29 -3.82 2.08 14.74
N ARG A 30 -4.66 1.77 15.72
CA ARG A 30 -5.04 0.39 16.08
C ARG A 30 -5.73 -0.34 14.93
N GLN A 31 -6.62 0.35 14.21
CA GLN A 31 -7.29 -0.22 13.04
C GLN A 31 -6.31 -0.55 11.91
N PHE A 32 -5.21 0.20 11.75
CA PHE A 32 -4.14 -0.15 10.81
C PHE A 32 -3.45 -1.46 11.20
N TYR A 33 -3.02 -1.56 12.46
CA TYR A 33 -2.35 -2.76 12.95
C TYR A 33 -3.27 -3.98 12.79
N ASP A 34 -4.52 -3.87 13.18
CA ASP A 34 -5.47 -4.98 13.17
C ASP A 34 -5.96 -5.34 11.75
N ARG A 35 -6.15 -4.36 10.86
CA ARG A 35 -6.70 -4.59 9.50
C ARG A 35 -5.66 -4.82 8.43
N ILE A 36 -4.41 -4.37 8.64
CA ILE A 36 -3.35 -4.46 7.64
C ILE A 36 -2.22 -5.35 8.16
N LEU A 37 -1.58 -4.98 9.28
CA LEU A 37 -0.39 -5.69 9.73
C LEU A 37 -0.69 -7.10 10.26
N THR A 38 -1.79 -7.30 10.99
CA THR A 38 -2.19 -8.63 11.49
C THR A 38 -2.47 -9.61 10.34
N PRO A 39 -3.29 -9.28 9.33
CA PRO A 39 -3.46 -10.14 8.16
C PRO A 39 -2.16 -10.37 7.39
N MET A 40 -1.35 -9.34 7.16
CA MET A 40 -0.07 -9.49 6.46
C MET A 40 0.89 -10.43 7.19
N ARG A 41 0.91 -10.37 8.53
CA ARG A 41 1.68 -11.30 9.36
C ARG A 41 1.11 -12.70 9.29
N GLY A 42 -0.22 -12.86 9.38
CA GLY A 42 -0.89 -14.17 9.26
C GLY A 42 -0.68 -14.85 7.91
N MET A 43 -0.52 -14.06 6.84
CA MET A 43 -0.21 -14.54 5.49
C MET A 43 1.29 -14.79 5.27
N GLY A 44 2.17 -14.48 6.23
CA GLY A 44 3.62 -14.61 6.10
C GLY A 44 4.25 -13.61 5.14
N LEU A 45 3.61 -12.45 4.90
CA LEU A 45 4.15 -11.37 4.07
C LEU A 45 5.14 -10.49 4.86
N ILE A 46 4.92 -10.37 6.16
CA ILE A 46 5.75 -9.61 7.08
C ILE A 46 6.04 -10.43 8.34
N ASP A 47 7.22 -10.22 8.91
CA ASP A 47 7.68 -10.79 10.16
C ASP A 47 7.80 -9.69 11.22
N TYR A 48 7.53 -10.03 12.48
CA TYR A 48 7.67 -9.11 13.60
C TYR A 48 8.90 -9.47 14.42
N ASP A 49 9.86 -8.56 14.48
CA ASP A 49 11.04 -8.68 15.35
C ASP A 49 10.65 -8.24 16.76
N LEU A 50 10.58 -9.20 17.69
CA LEU A 50 10.23 -8.94 19.09
C LEU A 50 11.29 -8.10 19.83
N PHE A 51 12.56 -8.24 19.46
CA PHE A 51 13.65 -7.54 20.13
C PHE A 51 13.67 -6.07 19.74
N LYS A 52 13.48 -5.79 18.45
CA LYS A 52 13.48 -4.42 17.92
C LYS A 52 12.09 -3.78 17.91
N LYS A 53 11.04 -4.55 18.16
CA LYS A 53 9.63 -4.16 18.04
C LYS A 53 9.28 -3.57 16.66
N THR A 54 9.96 -4.04 15.62
CA THR A 54 9.78 -3.57 14.25
C THR A 54 9.20 -4.66 13.36
N TYR A 55 8.45 -4.25 12.34
CA TYR A 55 7.99 -5.15 11.28
C TYR A 55 9.00 -5.14 10.13
N LYS A 56 9.31 -6.32 9.59
CA LYS A 56 10.15 -6.50 8.41
C LYS A 56 9.38 -7.28 7.35
N VAL A 57 9.64 -7.02 6.07
CA VAL A 57 9.12 -7.86 4.98
C VAL A 57 9.78 -9.23 5.04
N SER A 58 8.99 -10.30 4.86
CA SER A 58 9.52 -11.66 4.85
C SER A 58 10.37 -11.90 3.59
N ASP A 59 11.41 -12.73 3.71
CA ASP A 59 12.29 -13.03 2.57
C ASP A 59 11.54 -13.75 1.45
N ARG A 60 10.51 -14.54 1.80
CA ARG A 60 9.63 -15.20 0.83
C ARG A 60 8.85 -14.17 0.01
N PHE A 61 8.23 -13.20 0.68
CA PHE A 61 7.45 -12.17 -0.01
C PHE A 61 8.34 -11.29 -0.87
N ASN A 62 9.53 -10.94 -0.39
CA ASN A 62 10.50 -10.17 -1.17
C ASN A 62 10.85 -10.86 -2.50
N LYS A 63 11.12 -12.17 -2.50
CA LYS A 63 11.38 -12.94 -3.74
C LYS A 63 10.20 -12.91 -4.71
N ILE A 64 8.98 -13.02 -4.19
CA ILE A 64 7.75 -12.96 -5.01
C ILE A 64 7.58 -11.55 -5.59
N MET A 65 7.82 -10.50 -4.81
CA MET A 65 7.75 -9.12 -5.28
C MET A 65 8.72 -8.86 -6.43
N ILE A 66 9.96 -9.35 -6.34
CA ILE A 66 10.93 -9.24 -7.43
C ILE A 66 10.40 -9.92 -8.70
N LYS A 67 9.87 -11.15 -8.57
CA LYS A 67 9.30 -11.89 -9.70
C LYS A 67 8.13 -11.14 -10.35
N ILE A 68 7.22 -10.62 -9.54
CA ILE A 68 6.07 -9.82 -10.02
C ILE A 68 6.58 -8.56 -10.72
N GLY A 69 7.54 -7.85 -10.14
CA GLY A 69 8.14 -6.66 -10.75
C GLY A 69 8.74 -6.96 -12.13
N LEU A 70 9.49 -8.06 -12.25
CA LEU A 70 10.04 -8.50 -13.55
C LEU A 70 8.94 -8.85 -14.56
N MET A 71 7.83 -9.47 -14.12
CA MET A 71 6.69 -9.75 -15.00
C MET A 71 6.04 -8.45 -15.51
N TRP A 72 5.90 -7.45 -14.63
CA TRP A 72 5.36 -6.15 -15.00
C TRP A 72 6.24 -5.42 -16.00
N LEU A 73 7.56 -5.40 -15.80
CA LEU A 73 8.50 -4.81 -16.75
C LEU A 73 8.38 -5.43 -18.14
N ARG A 74 8.34 -6.77 -18.22
CA ARG A 74 8.15 -7.48 -19.49
C ARG A 74 6.83 -7.14 -20.17
N GLU A 75 5.75 -6.99 -19.40
CA GLU A 75 4.44 -6.63 -19.97
C GLU A 75 4.43 -5.19 -20.50
N MET A 76 5.09 -4.27 -19.79
CA MET A 76 5.26 -2.90 -20.26
C MET A 76 6.08 -2.83 -21.55
N GLU A 77 7.17 -3.59 -21.67
CA GLU A 77 7.97 -3.68 -22.90
C GLU A 77 7.14 -4.17 -24.10
N LYS A 78 6.35 -5.23 -23.92
CA LYS A 78 5.42 -5.73 -24.95
C LYS A 78 4.36 -4.71 -25.35
N GLY A 79 3.87 -3.93 -24.39
CA GLY A 79 2.94 -2.83 -24.66
C GLY A 79 3.55 -1.73 -25.53
N VAL A 80 4.83 -1.42 -25.32
CA VAL A 80 5.59 -0.43 -26.10
C VAL A 80 5.83 -0.91 -27.54
N GLU A 81 6.13 -2.19 -27.75
CA GLU A 81 6.34 -2.75 -29.10
C GLU A 81 5.07 -2.67 -29.96
N LYS A 82 3.90 -2.96 -29.37
CA LYS A 82 2.60 -2.87 -30.06
C LYS A 82 2.20 -1.42 -30.39
N GLY A 83 2.70 -0.44 -29.66
CA GLY A 83 2.48 0.99 -29.91
C GLY A 83 3.37 1.58 -31.01
N LYS A 84 4.54 0.98 -31.28
CA LYS A 84 5.48 1.42 -32.34
C LYS A 84 5.18 0.84 -33.73
N SER A 85 4.31 -0.15 -33.81
CA SER A 85 3.88 -0.79 -35.06
C SER A 85 2.54 -0.24 -35.59
N LYS A 86 2.05 0.87 -35.02
CA LYS A 86 0.89 1.63 -35.51
C LYS A 86 1.32 3.02 -35.95
#